data_AF-A0A392QSS4-F1
#
_entry.id   AF-A0A392QSS4-F1
#
_cell.length_a   1.000
_cell.length_b   1.000
_cell.length_c   1.000
_cell.angle_alpha   90.00
_cell.angle_beta   90.00
_cell.angle_gamma   90.00
#
_symmetry.space_group_name_H-M   'P 1'
#
loop_
_entity.id
_entity.type
_entity.pdbx_description
1 polymer ?
#
loop_
_entity_poly.entity_id
_entity_poly.type
_entity_poly.pdbx_seq_one_letter_code
_entity_poly.pdbx_strand_id
1 'polypeptide(L)'
;MQLKSKVNAETGTIKISSLQALLTHLWCSVIRSKQVDPQEEVHNMFMIGVRPRFVPPLPEDYFGNAVTSCVVKMKAGELLEEGGLCKGACEMNKLIASHSDEKLKNQYESWLRNPTFVRQASSTDNNFLLISSSPWFDVY
;
A
#
# COMPACT_ATOMS: atom_id res chain seq x y z
N MET A 1 18.05 -3.19 8.63
CA MET A 1 17.66 -4.21 9.63
C MET A 1 16.98 -3.60 10.87
N GLN A 2 17.48 -2.48 11.41
CA GLN A 2 16.94 -1.85 12.64
C GLN A 2 15.49 -1.34 12.54
N LEU A 3 15.09 -0.76 11.40
CA LEU A 3 13.73 -0.24 11.22
C LEU A 3 12.67 -1.36 11.29
N LYS A 4 12.87 -2.43 10.52
CA LYS A 4 11.99 -3.61 10.55
C LYS A 4 11.92 -4.23 11.94
N SER A 5 13.05 -4.38 12.64
CA SER A 5 13.04 -4.97 13.98
C SER A 5 12.31 -4.10 14.99
N LYS A 6 12.46 -2.77 14.92
CA LYS A 6 11.72 -1.83 15.77
C LYS A 6 10.20 -1.97 15.55
N VAL A 7 9.77 -1.95 14.29
CA VAL A 7 8.34 -2.11 13.97
C VAL A 7 7.80 -3.45 14.45
N ASN A 8 8.53 -4.54 14.21
CA ASN A 8 8.08 -5.87 14.64
C ASN A 8 8.04 -6.05 16.16
N ALA A 9 8.85 -5.31 16.92
CA ALA A 9 8.77 -5.31 18.38
C ALA A 9 7.47 -4.64 18.88
N GLU A 10 6.95 -3.67 18.13
CA GLU A 10 5.72 -2.93 18.46
C GLU A 10 4.45 -3.61 17.90
N THR A 11 4.53 -4.41 16.83
CA THR A 11 3.36 -5.05 16.18
C THR A 11 2.93 -6.39 16.77
N GLY A 12 3.66 -6.94 17.75
CA GLY A 12 3.32 -8.21 18.40
C GLY A 12 3.34 -9.40 17.44
N THR A 13 2.15 -9.83 16.97
CA THR A 13 1.97 -11.03 16.13
C THR A 13 2.08 -10.77 14.62
N ILE A 14 1.87 -9.54 14.16
CA ILE A 14 1.92 -9.20 12.74
C ILE A 14 3.37 -9.03 12.30
N LYS A 15 3.83 -9.90 11.40
CA LYS A 15 5.15 -9.80 10.77
C LYS A 15 5.14 -8.76 9.65
N ILE A 16 5.77 -7.62 9.92
CA ILE A 16 5.98 -6.55 8.95
C ILE A 16 7.24 -6.82 8.12
N SER A 17 7.10 -6.70 6.80
CA SER A 17 8.21 -6.85 5.85
C SER A 17 9.14 -5.63 5.87
N SER A 18 10.38 -5.79 5.41
CA SER A 18 11.32 -4.67 5.30
C SER A 18 10.78 -3.58 4.38
N LEU A 19 10.10 -3.97 3.30
CA LEU A 19 9.48 -3.03 2.36
C LEU A 19 8.35 -2.25 3.04
N GLN A 20 7.42 -2.92 3.73
CA GLN A 20 6.33 -2.25 4.46
C GLN A 20 6.86 -1.22 5.46
N ALA A 21 7.87 -1.60 6.26
CA ALA A 21 8.48 -0.68 7.21
C ALA A 21 9.15 0.53 6.51
N LEU A 22 9.85 0.31 5.40
CA LEU A 22 10.50 1.36 4.62
C LEU A 22 9.48 2.32 3.98
N LEU A 23 8.44 1.78 3.34
CA LEU A 23 7.41 2.58 2.67
C LEU A 23 6.65 3.45 3.67
N THR A 24 6.31 2.91 4.85
CA THR A 24 5.68 3.71 5.91
C THR A 24 6.63 4.76 6.48
N HIS A 25 7.91 4.45 6.65
CA HIS A 25 8.89 5.42 7.12
C HIS A 25 9.09 6.59 6.14
N LEU A 26 9.12 6.30 4.83
CA LEU A 26 9.15 7.31 3.79
C LEU A 26 7.88 8.18 3.85
N TRP A 27 6.71 7.54 4.01
CA TRP A 27 5.44 8.25 4.15
C TRP A 27 5.42 9.21 5.34
N CYS A 28 5.83 8.75 6.54
CA CYS A 28 5.99 9.62 7.70
C CYS A 28 6.94 10.79 7.42
N SER A 29 8.05 10.56 6.71
CA SER A 29 9.04 11.60 6.39
C SER A 29 8.48 12.66 5.44
N VAL A 30 7.76 12.23 4.39
CA VAL A 30 7.11 13.14 3.43
C VAL A 30 6.02 13.96 4.13
N ILE A 31 5.14 13.34 4.91
CA ILE A 31 4.06 14.06 5.60
C ILE A 31 4.62 15.06 6.63
N ARG A 32 5.67 14.67 7.37
CA ARG A 32 6.36 15.58 8.29
C ARG A 32 6.94 16.81 7.59
N SER A 33 7.52 16.62 6.39
CA SER A 33 8.07 17.73 5.61
C SER A 33 7.03 18.70 5.06
N LYS A 34 5.82 18.20 4.79
CA LYS A 34 4.71 18.97 4.22
C LYS A 34 3.96 19.82 5.25
N GLN A 35 4.19 19.60 6.55
CA GLN A 35 3.52 20.32 7.65
C GLN A 35 1.98 20.33 7.50
N VAL A 36 1.44 19.19 7.09
CA VAL A 36 0.00 18.96 6.92
C VAL A 36 -0.73 19.13 8.26
N ASP A 37 -1.96 19.65 8.24
CA ASP A 37 -2.80 19.72 9.44
C ASP A 37 -2.95 18.31 10.05
N PRO A 38 -2.71 18.12 11.37
CA PRO A 38 -2.86 16.82 12.03
C PRO A 38 -4.21 16.11 11.79
N GLN A 39 -5.28 16.85 11.51
CA GLN A 39 -6.62 16.36 11.23
C GLN A 39 -6.89 16.05 9.76
N GLU A 40 -5.98 16.40 8.84
CA GLU A 40 -6.13 16.05 7.42
C GLU A 40 -5.85 14.56 7.18
N GLU A 41 -6.57 13.99 6.21
CA GLU A 41 -6.34 12.62 5.74
C GLU A 41 -5.13 12.62 4.78
N VAL A 42 -4.20 11.72 5.03
CA VAL A 42 -3.03 11.47 4.19
C VAL A 42 -3.11 10.07 3.60
N HIS A 43 -2.55 9.90 2.41
CA HIS A 43 -2.66 8.66 1.64
C HIS A 43 -1.30 8.12 1.22
N ASN A 44 -1.14 6.81 1.33
CA ASN A 44 -0.01 6.08 0.76
C ASN A 44 -0.54 5.03 -0.23
N MET A 45 -0.25 5.26 -1.52
CA MET A 45 -0.62 4.37 -2.60
C MET A 45 0.57 3.58 -3.08
N PHE A 46 0.39 2.27 -3.20
CA PHE A 46 1.39 1.35 -3.73
C PHE A 46 0.71 0.26 -4.54
N MET A 47 1.47 -0.38 -5.42
CA MET A 47 0.98 -1.47 -6.27
C MET A 47 1.41 -2.81 -5.69
N ILE A 48 0.56 -3.82 -5.83
CA ILE A 48 0.89 -5.21 -5.49
C ILE A 48 0.73 -6.12 -6.69
N GLY A 49 1.63 -7.11 -6.81
CA GLY A 49 1.49 -8.19 -7.77
C GLY A 49 0.36 -9.15 -7.37
N VAL A 50 -0.47 -9.54 -8.34
CA VAL A 50 -1.62 -10.42 -8.12
C VAL A 50 -1.52 -11.79 -8.78
N ARG A 51 -0.49 -12.05 -9.59
CA ARG A 51 -0.28 -13.35 -10.28
C ARG A 51 -0.46 -14.58 -9.37
N PRO A 52 0.25 -14.69 -8.22
CA PRO A 52 0.13 -15.87 -7.36
C PRO A 52 -1.15 -15.89 -6.51
N ARG A 53 -1.99 -14.84 -6.57
CA ARG A 53 -3.17 -14.68 -5.71
C ARG A 53 -4.43 -15.26 -6.33
N PHE A 54 -4.41 -15.53 -7.63
CA PHE A 54 -5.51 -16.20 -8.31
C PHE A 54 -5.51 -17.70 -8.05
N VAL A 55 -6.68 -18.32 -8.16
CA VAL A 55 -6.87 -19.77 -8.10
C VAL A 55 -7.55 -20.24 -9.39
N PRO A 56 -6.82 -20.95 -10.30
CA PRO A 56 -5.37 -21.21 -10.24
C PRO A 56 -4.53 -19.93 -10.43
N PRO A 57 -3.24 -19.91 -10.00
CA PRO A 57 -2.35 -18.78 -10.24
C PRO A 57 -2.26 -18.44 -11.72
N LEU A 58 -2.04 -17.15 -12.04
CA LEU A 58 -1.76 -16.77 -13.42
C LEU A 58 -0.45 -17.43 -13.90
N PRO A 59 -0.37 -17.81 -15.19
CA PRO A 59 0.86 -18.34 -15.77
C PRO A 59 2.04 -17.39 -15.56
N GLU A 60 3.24 -17.96 -15.41
CA GLU A 60 4.48 -17.20 -15.27
C GLU A 60 4.77 -16.36 -16.53
N ASP A 61 4.44 -16.90 -17.70
CA ASP A 61 4.54 -16.25 -19.01
C ASP A 61 3.36 -15.30 -19.34
N TYR A 62 2.50 -15.01 -18.36
CA TYR A 62 1.43 -14.02 -18.53
C TYR A 62 2.01 -12.62 -18.76
N PHE A 63 2.01 -12.22 -20.03
CA PHE A 63 2.55 -10.95 -20.52
C PHE A 63 1.73 -9.71 -20.11
N GLY A 64 0.47 -9.90 -19.68
CA GLY A 64 -0.40 -8.81 -19.30
C GLY A 64 -0.05 -8.17 -17.95
N ASN A 65 -0.68 -7.03 -17.66
CA ASN A 65 -0.57 -6.38 -16.36
C ASN A 65 -1.33 -7.16 -15.28
N ALA A 66 -0.61 -7.73 -14.32
CA ALA A 66 -1.17 -8.46 -13.19
C ALA A 66 -0.81 -7.77 -11.86
N VAL A 67 -1.24 -6.50 -11.74
CA VAL A 67 -1.07 -5.68 -10.54
C VAL A 67 -2.40 -5.02 -10.14
N THR A 68 -2.55 -4.72 -8.85
CA THR A 68 -3.65 -3.89 -8.34
C THR A 68 -3.10 -2.79 -7.42
N SER A 69 -3.82 -1.68 -7.35
CA SER A 69 -3.47 -0.55 -6.48
C SER A 69 -4.05 -0.72 -5.08
N CYS A 70 -3.25 -0.46 -4.08
CA CYS A 70 -3.64 -0.38 -2.67
C CYS A 70 -3.44 1.05 -2.18
N VAL A 71 -4.39 1.56 -1.38
CA VAL A 71 -4.28 2.88 -0.74
C VAL A 71 -4.52 2.72 0.76
N VAL A 72 -3.51 3.05 1.56
CA VAL A 72 -3.64 3.18 3.01
C VAL A 72 -3.95 4.64 3.34
N LYS A 73 -4.87 4.86 4.26
CA LYS A 73 -5.34 6.18 4.68
C LYS A 73 -5.18 6.32 6.18
N MET A 74 -4.66 7.46 6.65
CA MET A 74 -4.52 7.78 8.07
C MET A 74 -4.68 9.29 8.27
N LYS A 75 -4.92 9.72 9.51
CA LYS A 75 -4.77 11.14 9.86
C LYS A 75 -3.29 11.51 9.95
N ALA A 76 -2.91 12.72 9.54
CA ALA A 76 -1.51 13.15 9.59
C ALA A 76 -0.95 13.11 11.02
N GLY A 77 -1.73 13.52 12.02
CA GLY A 77 -1.34 13.46 13.44
C GLY A 77 -1.09 12.02 13.91
N GLU A 78 -2.00 11.12 13.58
CA GLU A 78 -1.92 9.68 13.89
C GLU A 78 -0.74 8.99 13.19
N LEU A 79 -0.37 9.42 11.99
CA LEU A 79 0.80 8.87 11.30
C LEU A 79 2.12 9.32 11.94
N LEU A 80 2.14 10.53 12.52
CA LEU A 80 3.34 11.17 13.05
C LEU A 80 3.53 11.00 14.57
N GLU A 81 2.50 10.53 15.28
CA GLU A 81 2.56 10.23 16.72
C GLU A 81 3.41 8.99 17.03
N GLU A 82 3.67 8.75 18.32
CA GLU A 82 4.36 7.54 18.78
C GLU A 82 3.55 6.30 18.42
N GLY A 83 4.17 5.34 17.73
CA GLY A 83 3.51 4.15 17.21
C GLY A 83 2.81 4.33 15.85
N GLY A 84 2.72 5.54 15.31
CA GLY A 84 2.09 5.81 14.00
C GLY A 84 2.74 5.05 12.84
N LEU A 85 4.07 4.90 12.87
CA LEU A 85 4.81 4.10 11.90
C LEU A 85 4.44 2.62 11.96
N CYS A 86 4.32 2.06 13.17
CA CYS A 86 3.89 0.69 13.41
C CYS A 86 2.46 0.47 12.90
N LYS A 87 1.55 1.39 13.23
CA LYS A 87 0.15 1.37 12.79
C LYS A 87 0.02 1.42 11.27
N GLY A 88 0.70 2.36 10.61
CA GLY A 88 0.66 2.48 9.15
C GLY A 88 1.22 1.24 8.43
N ALA A 89 2.28 0.63 8.97
CA ALA A 89 2.82 -0.62 8.43
C ALA A 89 1.86 -1.81 8.63
N CYS A 90 1.16 -1.87 9.77
CA CYS A 90 0.11 -2.85 10.03
C CYS A 90 -1.08 -2.71 9.08
N GLU A 91 -1.57 -1.49 8.85
CA GLU A 91 -2.67 -1.26 7.90
C GLU A 91 -2.27 -1.65 6.47
N MET A 92 -1.04 -1.33 6.07
CA MET A 92 -0.47 -1.82 4.81
C MET A 92 -0.47 -3.36 4.74
N ASN A 93 -0.02 -4.04 5.80
CA ASN A 93 0.02 -5.49 5.85
C ASN A 93 -1.38 -6.13 5.73
N LYS A 94 -2.35 -5.64 6.51
CA LYS A 94 -3.74 -6.10 6.47
C LYS A 94 -4.35 -5.89 5.10
N LEU A 95 -4.15 -4.71 4.50
CA LEU A 95 -4.68 -4.39 3.17
C LEU A 95 -4.13 -5.35 2.10
N ILE A 96 -2.83 -5.61 2.11
CA ILE A 96 -2.17 -6.57 1.21
C ILE A 96 -2.70 -7.99 1.42
N ALA A 97 -2.87 -8.42 2.68
CA ALA A 97 -3.40 -9.75 3.01
C ALA A 97 -4.86 -9.89 2.57
N SER A 98 -5.62 -8.80 2.53
CA SER A 98 -7.04 -8.81 2.21
C SER A 98 -7.36 -9.09 0.73
N HIS A 99 -6.38 -8.96 -0.18
CA HIS A 99 -6.53 -9.21 -1.61
C HIS A 99 -6.42 -10.71 -1.93
N SER A 100 -7.53 -11.42 -1.80
CA SER A 100 -7.70 -12.82 -2.20
C SER A 100 -8.17 -12.97 -3.66
N ASP A 101 -8.11 -14.18 -4.21
CA ASP A 101 -8.67 -14.55 -5.52
C ASP A 101 -10.10 -14.01 -5.71
N GLU A 102 -10.98 -14.31 -4.75
CA GLU A 102 -12.38 -13.89 -4.78
C GLU A 102 -12.54 -12.36 -4.84
N LYS A 103 -11.81 -11.63 -3.99
CA LYS A 103 -11.91 -10.16 -3.98
C LYS A 103 -11.38 -9.55 -5.27
N LEU A 104 -10.29 -10.09 -5.81
CA LEU A 104 -9.74 -9.63 -7.09
C LEU A 104 -10.74 -9.88 -8.22
N LYS A 105 -11.29 -11.08 -8.35
CA LYS A 105 -12.33 -11.40 -9.34
C LYS A 105 -13.53 -10.47 -9.21
N ASN A 106 -14.05 -10.28 -8.00
CA ASN A 106 -15.15 -9.36 -7.74
C ASN A 106 -14.83 -7.91 -8.13
N GLN A 107 -13.61 -7.45 -7.89
CA GLN A 107 -13.15 -6.12 -8.29
C GLN A 107 -13.13 -5.98 -9.83
N TYR A 108 -12.60 -6.97 -10.55
CA TYR A 108 -12.59 -6.95 -12.02
C TYR A 108 -14.02 -6.99 -12.59
N GLU A 109 -14.88 -7.87 -12.07
CA GLU A 109 -16.29 -7.97 -12.44
C GLU A 109 -17.05 -6.66 -12.21
N SER A 110 -16.81 -5.99 -11.08
CA SER A 110 -17.40 -4.69 -10.79
C SER A 110 -16.89 -3.63 -11.76
N TRP A 111 -15.59 -3.63 -12.09
CA TRP A 111 -15.00 -2.68 -13.01
C TRP A 111 -15.51 -2.88 -14.44
N LEU A 112 -15.75 -4.12 -14.89
CA LEU A 112 -16.37 -4.41 -16.18
C LEU A 112 -17.78 -3.82 -16.29
N ARG A 113 -18.55 -3.84 -15.20
CA ARG A 113 -19.89 -3.24 -15.15
C ARG A 113 -19.87 -1.71 -15.10
N ASN A 114 -18.90 -1.13 -14.41
CA ASN A 114 -18.76 0.31 -14.27
C ASN A 114 -17.28 0.73 -14.29
N PRO A 115 -16.71 0.95 -15.49
CA PRO A 115 -15.28 1.17 -15.63
C PRO A 115 -14.89 2.53 -15.07
N THR A 116 -13.92 2.51 -14.15
CA THR A 116 -13.31 3.70 -13.59
C THR A 116 -11.91 3.87 -14.15
N PHE A 117 -11.58 5.09 -14.58
CA PHE A 117 -10.28 5.44 -15.14
C PHE A 117 -9.60 6.47 -14.25
N VAL A 118 -8.31 6.28 -14.00
CA VAL A 118 -7.50 7.26 -13.29
C VAL A 118 -7.41 8.52 -14.16
N ARG A 119 -8.04 9.62 -13.72
CA ARG A 119 -7.91 10.92 -14.39
C ARG A 119 -6.80 11.71 -13.70
N GLN A 120 -5.86 12.22 -14.48
CA GLN A 120 -4.70 13.00 -14.02
C GLN A 120 -5.08 14.26 -13.20
N ALA A 121 -6.35 14.70 -13.28
CA ALA A 121 -6.85 15.92 -12.65
C ALA A 121 -7.21 15.81 -11.15
N SER A 122 -7.18 14.62 -10.52
CA SER A 122 -7.40 14.50 -9.06
C SER A 122 -6.09 14.54 -8.25
N SER A 123 -4.95 14.78 -8.91
CA SER A 123 -3.60 14.79 -8.31
C SER A 123 -3.26 16.10 -7.59
N THR A 124 -4.24 16.95 -7.29
CA THR A 124 -4.03 18.22 -6.58
C THR A 124 -4.03 18.06 -5.06
N ASP A 125 -4.34 16.86 -4.54
CA ASP A 125 -4.19 16.59 -3.10
C ASP A 125 -2.71 16.45 -2.76
N ASN A 126 -2.17 17.50 -2.13
CA ASN A 126 -0.81 17.54 -1.59
C ASN A 126 -0.53 16.43 -0.57
N ASN A 127 -1.51 15.64 -0.17
CA ASN A 127 -1.39 14.62 0.88
C ASN A 127 -1.21 13.19 0.36
N PHE A 128 -1.02 13.04 -0.96
CA PHE A 128 -0.82 11.75 -1.61
C PHE A 128 0.66 11.41 -1.78
N LEU A 129 1.05 10.19 -1.37
CA LEU A 129 2.32 9.59 -1.74
C LEU A 129 2.05 8.37 -2.61
N LEU A 130 2.48 8.42 -3.87
CA LEU A 130 2.49 7.27 -4.77
C LEU A 130 3.88 6.65 -4.79
N ILE A 131 3.95 5.35 -4.50
CA ILE A 131 5.18 4.57 -4.55
C ILE A 131 5.04 3.54 -5.66
N SER A 132 5.88 3.69 -6.68
CA SER A 132 5.95 2.77 -7.82
C SER A 132 7.23 1.95 -7.77
N SER A 133 7.14 0.72 -8.30
CA SER A 133 8.26 -0.22 -8.42
C SER A 133 8.85 -0.72 -7.08
N SER A 134 9.64 -1.77 -7.16
CA SER A 134 10.51 -2.24 -6.10
C SER A 134 11.56 -3.17 -6.70
N PRO A 135 12.86 -2.97 -6.44
CA PRO A 135 13.90 -3.88 -6.92
C PRO A 135 13.81 -5.29 -6.30
N TRP A 136 12.90 -5.50 -5.35
CA TRP A 136 12.66 -6.76 -4.67
C TRP A 136 11.65 -7.65 -5.40
N PHE A 137 10.94 -7.11 -6.39
CA PHE A 137 10.00 -7.86 -7.18
C PHE A 137 10.50 -7.85 -8.61
N ASP A 138 10.89 -9.03 -9.10
CA ASP A 138 11.02 -9.21 -10.52
C ASP A 138 9.62 -9.16 -11.13
N VAL A 139 9.42 -8.20 -12.01
CA VAL A 139 8.16 -8.01 -12.74
C VAL A 139 8.20 -8.69 -14.10
N TYR A 140 9.36 -9.23 -14.50
CA TYR A 140 9.64 -9.88 -15.79
C TYR A 140 10.20 -11.29 -15.62
#